data_AF-D2PKT3-F1
#
_entry.id   AF-D2PKT3-F1
#
_cell.length_a   1.000
_cell.length_b   1.000
_cell.length_c   1.000
_cell.angle_alpha   90.00
_cell.angle_beta   90.00
_cell.angle_gamma   90.00
#
_symmetry.space_group_name_H-M   'P 1'
#
loop_
_entity.id
_entity.type
_entity.pdbx_description
1 polymer ?
#
loop_
_entity_poly.entity_id
_entity_poly.type
_entity_poly.pdbx_seq_one_letter_code
_entity_poly.pdbx_strand_id
1 'polypeptide(L)'
;MSIIHLSAVGSQEPSAADLAGIEREWPLIAAELDLLDAQIAFINAGPYASELETRRVRRASRRVLEVGRELAERKIATDGAA
;
A
#
# COMPACT_ATOMS: atom_id res chain seq x y z
N MET A 1 0.95 -37.84 -0.38
CA MET A 1 0.69 -36.41 -0.12
C MET A 1 1.12 -35.66 -1.37
N SER A 2 0.17 -35.18 -2.19
CA SER A 2 0.50 -34.50 -3.45
C SER A 2 0.93 -33.08 -3.15
N ILE A 3 2.22 -32.77 -3.35
CA ILE A 3 2.73 -31.39 -3.31
C ILE A 3 2.28 -30.74 -4.62
N ILE A 4 1.47 -29.69 -4.51
CA ILE A 4 1.15 -28.82 -5.63
C ILE A 4 2.47 -28.18 -6.05
N HIS A 5 3.07 -28.66 -7.15
CA HIS A 5 4.13 -27.95 -7.84
C HIS A 5 3.50 -26.71 -8.47
N LEU A 6 3.64 -25.58 -7.80
CA LEU A 6 3.42 -24.28 -8.42
C LEU A 6 4.52 -24.13 -9.48
N SER A 7 4.23 -24.57 -10.71
CA SER A 7 5.09 -24.36 -11.87
C SER A 7 5.38 -22.87 -11.92
N ALA A 8 6.65 -22.50 -11.86
CA ALA A 8 7.08 -21.11 -11.98
C ALA A 8 6.45 -20.53 -13.25
N VAL A 9 5.53 -19.58 -13.07
CA VAL A 9 4.95 -18.79 -14.15
C VAL A 9 6.10 -18.03 -14.78
N GLY A 10 6.70 -18.60 -15.82
CA GLY A 10 7.80 -18.01 -16.60
C GLY A 10 9.09 -17.77 -15.81
N SER A 11 10.24 -18.14 -16.35
CA SER A 11 11.55 -17.75 -15.85
C SER A 11 11.86 -16.25 -16.09
N GLN A 12 10.85 -15.39 -16.11
CA GLN A 12 11.01 -13.95 -16.35
C GLN A 12 11.09 -13.27 -14.99
N GLU A 13 12.30 -13.19 -14.43
CA GLU A 13 12.52 -12.34 -13.27
C GLU A 13 12.13 -10.89 -13.61
N PRO A 14 11.59 -10.12 -12.65
CA PRO A 14 11.30 -8.71 -12.86
C PRO A 14 12.55 -7.97 -13.34
N SER A 15 12.40 -7.11 -14.34
CA SER A 15 13.49 -6.24 -14.77
C SER A 15 13.80 -5.19 -13.70
N ALA A 16 14.95 -4.54 -13.80
CA ALA A 16 15.29 -3.42 -12.91
C ALA A 16 14.25 -2.27 -12.99
N ALA A 17 13.62 -2.08 -14.14
CA ALA A 17 12.55 -1.09 -14.32
C ALA A 17 11.27 -1.50 -13.58
N ASP A 18 10.94 -2.79 -13.59
CA ASP A 18 9.80 -3.35 -12.86
C ASP A 18 10.00 -3.21 -11.35
N LEU A 19 11.21 -3.56 -10.86
CA LEU A 19 11.57 -3.39 -9.45
C LEU A 19 11.52 -1.92 -9.03
N ALA A 20 12.06 -1.01 -9.84
CA ALA A 20 11.94 0.42 -9.59
C ALA A 20 10.47 0.91 -9.60
N GLY A 21 9.61 0.28 -10.40
CA GLY A 21 8.17 0.48 -10.38
C GLY A 21 7.57 0.17 -9.01
N ILE A 22 7.90 -1.00 -8.46
CA ILE A 22 7.45 -1.44 -7.14
C ILE A 22 7.92 -0.49 -6.04
N GLU A 23 9.20 -0.08 -6.06
CA GLU A 23 9.76 0.86 -5.08
C GLU A 23 9.03 2.21 -5.10
N ARG A 24 8.58 2.68 -6.26
CA ARG A 24 7.78 3.91 -6.38
C ARG A 24 6.39 3.77 -5.76
N GLU A 25 5.80 2.58 -5.80
CA GLU A 25 4.46 2.27 -5.28
C GLU A 25 4.48 1.97 -3.77
N TRP A 26 5.62 1.52 -3.25
CA TRP A 26 5.81 1.14 -1.84
C TRP A 26 5.31 2.17 -0.81
N PRO A 27 5.53 3.48 -0.97
CA PRO A 27 5.02 4.46 -0.01
C PRO A 27 3.49 4.46 0.12
N LEU A 28 2.76 4.21 -0.97
CA LEU A 28 1.30 4.14 -0.94
C LEU A 28 0.85 2.87 -0.21
N ILE A 29 1.47 1.73 -0.53
CA ILE A 29 1.21 0.45 0.13
C ILE A 29 1.45 0.58 1.64
N ALA A 30 2.54 1.21 2.05
CA ALA A 30 2.83 1.44 3.47
C ALA A 30 1.75 2.31 4.15
N ALA A 31 1.28 3.37 3.50
CA ALA A 31 0.20 4.21 4.05
C ALA A 31 -1.14 3.45 4.15
N GLU A 32 -1.42 2.55 3.20
CA GLU A 32 -2.61 1.69 3.23
C GLU A 32 -2.53 0.65 4.35
N LEU A 33 -1.35 0.08 4.60
CA LEU A 33 -1.11 -0.81 5.75
C LEU A 33 -1.28 -0.07 7.08
N ASP A 34 -0.76 1.15 7.21
CA ASP A 34 -0.96 1.96 8.42
C ASP A 34 -2.45 2.27 8.67
N LEU A 35 -3.22 2.50 7.61
CA LEU A 35 -4.67 2.67 7.71
C LEU A 35 -5.36 1.37 8.15
N LEU A 36 -4.98 0.24 7.55
CA LEU A 36 -5.52 -1.06 7.92
C LEU A 36 -5.23 -1.38 9.39
N ASP A 37 -4.01 -1.14 9.86
CA ASP A 37 -3.63 -1.34 11.26
C ASP A 37 -4.45 -0.44 12.20
N ALA A 38 -4.67 0.82 11.85
CA ALA A 38 -5.51 1.73 12.61
C ALA A 38 -6.98 1.26 12.65
N GLN A 39 -7.50 0.73 11.54
CA GLN A 39 -8.85 0.18 11.46
C GLN A 39 -9.00 -1.10 12.28
N ILE A 40 -8.02 -2.01 12.22
CA ILE A 40 -7.98 -3.23 13.02
C ILE A 40 -7.98 -2.87 14.51
N ALA A 41 -7.13 -1.93 14.94
CA ALA A 41 -7.09 -1.47 16.31
C ALA A 41 -8.44 -0.88 16.76
N PHE A 42 -9.07 -0.05 15.91
CA PHE A 42 -10.39 0.52 16.18
C PHE A 42 -11.48 -0.55 16.33
N ILE A 43 -11.52 -1.54 15.41
CA ILE A 43 -12.49 -2.65 15.45
C ILE A 43 -12.28 -3.51 16.69
N ASN A 44 -11.03 -3.82 17.04
CA ASN A 44 -10.68 -4.61 18.22
C ASN A 44 -11.05 -3.91 19.52
N ALA A 45 -10.98 -2.56 19.56
CA ALA A 45 -11.45 -1.80 20.72
C ALA A 45 -12.97 -1.85 20.89
N GLY A 46 -13.73 -2.07 19.80
CA GLY A 46 -15.18 -2.24 19.81
C GLY A 46 -15.89 -1.07 20.55
N PRO A 47 -16.72 -1.35 21.57
CA PRO A 47 -17.42 -0.31 22.32
C PRO A 47 -16.48 0.59 23.16
N TYR A 48 -15.22 0.20 23.35
CA TYR A 48 -14.22 0.94 24.13
C TYR A 48 -13.33 1.84 23.26
N ALA A 49 -13.61 1.95 21.96
CA ALA A 49 -12.83 2.80 21.06
C ALA A 49 -12.87 4.27 21.54
N SER A 50 -11.69 4.84 21.78
CA SER A 50 -11.55 6.23 22.22
C SER A 50 -11.57 7.20 21.04
N GLU A 51 -11.78 8.50 21.31
CA GLU A 51 -11.64 9.54 20.29
C GLU A 51 -10.26 9.54 19.61
N LEU A 52 -9.22 9.12 20.33
CA LEU A 52 -7.87 9.06 19.79
C LEU A 52 -7.78 8.01 18.67
N GLU A 53 -8.45 6.86 18.82
CA GLU A 53 -8.51 5.81 17.80
C GLU A 53 -9.23 6.31 16.54
N THR A 54 -10.37 6.97 16.71
CA THR A 54 -11.07 7.63 15.59
C THR A 54 -10.17 8.64 14.87
N ARG A 55 -9.37 9.43 15.61
CA ARG A 55 -8.42 10.38 15.01
C ARG A 55 -7.25 9.68 14.32
N ARG A 56 -6.78 8.53 14.82
CA ARG A 56 -5.74 7.71 14.18
C ARG A 56 -6.22 7.23 12.81
N VAL A 57 -7.40 6.63 12.73
CA VAL A 57 -8.00 6.17 11.45
C VAL A 57 -8.11 7.34 10.47
N ARG A 58 -8.66 8.49 10.91
CA ARG A 58 -8.80 9.66 10.02
C ARG A 58 -7.47 10.20 9.51
N ARG A 59 -6.42 10.20 10.34
CA ARG A 59 -5.08 10.65 9.93
C ARG A 59 -4.46 9.68 8.92
N ALA A 60 -4.56 8.37 9.17
CA ALA A 60 -4.08 7.36 8.24
C ALA A 60 -4.81 7.44 6.89
N SER A 61 -6.14 7.61 6.88
CA SER A 61 -6.90 7.80 5.63
C SER A 61 -6.46 9.05 4.86
N ARG A 62 -6.18 10.16 5.55
CA ARG A 62 -5.64 11.37 4.91
C ARG A 62 -4.27 11.13 4.31
N ARG A 63 -3.41 10.36 4.99
CA ARG A 63 -2.07 10.02 4.51
C ARG A 63 -2.12 9.18 3.24
N VAL A 64 -3.03 8.19 3.17
CA VAL A 64 -3.27 7.41 1.93
C VAL A 64 -3.60 8.33 0.76
N LEU A 65 -4.52 9.27 0.94
CA LEU A 65 -4.90 10.21 -0.13
C LEU A 65 -3.74 11.12 -0.56
N GLU A 66 -2.96 11.62 0.39
CA GLU A 66 -1.79 12.45 0.12
C GLU A 66 -0.74 11.69 -0.70
N VAL A 67 -0.36 10.50 -0.25
CA VAL A 67 0.65 9.68 -0.94
C VAL A 67 0.14 9.18 -2.29
N GLY A 68 -1.16 8.83 -2.39
CA GLY A 68 -1.78 8.45 -3.65
C GLY A 68 -1.74 9.57 -4.68
N ARG A 69 -1.95 10.83 -4.25
CA ARG A 69 -1.78 12.00 -5.11
C ARG A 69 -0.34 12.13 -5.58
N GLU A 70 0.63 12.04 -4.67
CA GLU A 70 2.05 12.14 -5.03
C GLU A 70 2.48 11.04 -6.02
N LEU A 71 1.98 9.81 -5.86
CA LEU A 71 2.25 8.71 -6.78
C LEU A 71 1.66 9.00 -8.17
N ALA A 72 0.43 9.51 -8.24
CA ALA A 72 -0.19 9.90 -9.50
C ALA A 72 0.59 11.02 -10.20
N GLU A 73 1.02 12.04 -9.47
CA GLU A 73 1.88 13.12 -9.99
C GLU A 73 3.21 12.56 -10.54
N ARG A 74 3.84 11.61 -9.83
CA ARG A 74 5.05 10.94 -10.30
C ARG A 74 4.83 10.11 -11.56
N LYS A 75 3.70 9.39 -11.67
CA LYS A 75 3.35 8.61 -12.88
C LYS A 75 3.16 9.52 -14.10
N ILE A 76 2.49 10.65 -13.94
CA ILE A 76 2.34 11.65 -15.02
C ILE A 76 3.71 12.18 -15.47
N ALA A 77 4.62 12.44 -14.54
CA ALA A 77 5.96 12.92 -14.87
C ALA A 77 6.80 11.87 -15.62
N THR A 78 6.67 10.57 -15.30
CA THR A 78 7.37 9.51 -16.04
C THR A 78 6.79 9.30 -17.43
N ASP A 79 5.48 9.44 -17.60
CA ASP A 79 4.81 9.22 -18.88
C ASP A 79 5.00 10.39 -19.85
N GLY A 80 5.15 11.63 -19.34
CA GLY A 80 5.43 12.81 -20.16
C GLY A 80 6.91 13.00 -20.54
N ALA A 81 7.81 12.23 -19.94
CA ALA A 81 9.24 12.21 -20.28
C ALA A 81 9.61 11.10 -21.29
N ALA A 82 8.67 10.22 -21.62
CA ALA A 82 8.77 9.19 -22.65
C ALA A 82 8.19 9.68 -23.98
#